data_AF-A0A5C4S9H4-F1
#
_entry.id   AF-A0A5C4S9H4-F1
#
_cell.length_a   1.000
_cell.length_b   1.000
_cell.length_c   1.000
_cell.angle_alpha   90.00
_cell.angle_beta   90.00
_cell.angle_gamma   90.00
#
_symmetry.space_group_name_H-M   'P 1'
#
loop_
_entity.id
_entity.type
_entity.pdbx_description
1 polymer ?
#
loop_
_entity_poly.entity_id
_entity_poly.type
_entity_poly.pdbx_seq_one_letter_code
_entity_poly.pdbx_strand_id
1 'polypeptide(L)'
;MTTPMDLYGTTCPPPASEQQSVGKLSFTLQDGALRHITYDGVELIRGIALLVRDQDWGTLAPRITEVSRDTSSGLGLTLRMLYQSHGATLEVSLTIAADEAGLRVSATGQADAPFETNRAGFTILHPASVAGCPVEIGHSCGKTETSVFPILIDPWQPFMDIVSLTHERAGFRVRCALAGDTFEMEDQRQWGDASFKTYNRPLALPWPYTLDPGERLEQSVHLTWARCPTPRADTAPRRTEGARFPDTALVLTAEDALRLAQSPEDIAAVAPQRLLCHIDAARGDTAKQIENFAALQTALPDLIYDAELICLFARTVARELSARKQAMDAVGFIPDSVLVCPSVDRQSTPPGSEWPHCPPLADIHAKAARVFEGTLRGAGMVSFFPELNRKRPPLEHVSFVSHGLCPIVHAADDLSVMETLEAVPDITRTARAIIGDRDYRIGPATIAMRQNPYGNRTIPNPDHDRICMTDDDPRHRAAFGAAYTLGLATALAQADVSVWTPAALYGPRGLSGPIATVIAALAKCAGQTVHRARITGGLATLDVGTTRFQANLTATENSGLAPYAWRNSQLDAPAETDVYSL
;
A
#
# COMPACT_ATOMS: atom_id res chain seq x y z
N MET A 1 28.85 13.48 4.13
CA MET A 1 27.77 13.51 3.12
C MET A 1 27.09 12.16 3.17
N THR A 2 25.76 12.12 3.29
CA THR A 2 24.97 10.89 3.28
C THR A 2 25.07 10.25 1.90
N THR A 3 25.47 8.98 1.82
CA THR A 3 25.61 8.26 0.54
C THR A 3 24.27 7.68 0.10
N PRO A 4 24.08 7.31 -1.20
CA PRO A 4 22.90 6.57 -1.64
C PRO A 4 22.68 5.27 -0.84
N MET A 5 23.76 4.60 -0.44
CA MET A 5 23.70 3.41 0.41
C MET A 5 23.09 3.72 1.79
N ASP A 6 23.47 4.84 2.41
CA ASP A 6 22.92 5.24 3.72
C ASP A 6 21.42 5.61 3.63
N LEU A 7 21.02 6.26 2.53
CA LEU A 7 19.65 6.70 2.31
C LEU A 7 18.72 5.56 1.92
N TYR A 8 19.14 4.70 0.99
CA TYR A 8 18.28 3.73 0.31
C TYR A 8 18.70 2.26 0.49
N GLY A 9 19.86 1.99 1.08
CA GLY A 9 20.39 0.62 1.20
C GLY A 9 20.87 0.02 -0.12
N THR A 10 20.96 0.84 -1.17
CA THR A 10 21.38 0.47 -2.52
C THR A 10 22.15 1.62 -3.19
N THR A 11 23.08 1.27 -4.08
CA THR A 11 23.75 2.23 -4.96
C THR A 11 22.94 2.52 -6.23
N CYS A 12 21.88 1.77 -6.50
CA CYS A 12 20.99 2.00 -7.62
C CYS A 12 20.38 3.41 -7.50
N PRO A 13 20.63 4.33 -8.45
CA PRO A 13 20.10 5.69 -8.37
C PRO A 13 18.56 5.69 -8.49
N PRO A 14 17.86 6.64 -7.87
CA PRO A 14 16.46 6.88 -8.18
C PRO A 14 16.26 7.21 -9.67
N PRO A 15 15.07 6.93 -10.24
CA PRO A 15 14.74 7.33 -11.61
C PRO A 15 14.95 8.83 -11.83
N ALA A 16 15.44 9.20 -13.02
CA ALA A 16 15.60 10.59 -13.38
C ALA A 16 14.22 11.24 -13.59
N SER A 17 14.00 12.39 -12.97
CA SER A 17 12.76 13.16 -13.08
C SER A 17 13.06 14.61 -13.46
N GLU A 18 12.18 15.19 -14.29
CA GLU A 18 12.32 16.54 -14.81
C GLU A 18 11.04 17.35 -14.53
N GLN A 19 11.14 18.42 -13.75
CA GLN A 19 10.01 19.31 -13.50
C GLN A 19 9.71 20.17 -14.75
N GLN A 20 8.46 20.12 -15.22
CA GLN A 20 7.95 21.00 -16.28
C GLN A 20 7.03 22.08 -15.69
N SER A 21 6.97 23.23 -16.35
CA SER A 21 6.04 24.31 -16.00
C SER A 21 5.62 25.08 -17.26
N VAL A 22 4.31 25.31 -17.40
CA VAL A 22 3.70 26.11 -18.47
C VAL A 22 2.70 27.05 -17.82
N GLY A 23 3.08 28.32 -17.63
CA GLY A 23 2.30 29.27 -16.86
C GLY A 23 2.07 28.76 -15.43
N LYS A 24 0.81 28.51 -15.07
CA LYS A 24 0.40 27.97 -13.75
C LYS A 24 0.34 26.44 -13.69
N LEU A 25 0.42 25.77 -14.84
CA LEU A 25 0.47 24.31 -14.92
C LEU A 25 1.89 23.84 -14.60
N SER A 26 2.02 22.79 -13.79
CA SER A 26 3.29 22.10 -13.55
C SER A 26 3.08 20.60 -13.42
N PHE A 27 4.08 19.81 -13.79
CA PHE A 27 4.10 18.36 -13.63
C PHE A 27 5.54 17.85 -13.71
N THR A 28 5.76 16.65 -13.20
CA THR A 28 7.06 15.96 -13.27
C THR A 28 7.02 14.95 -14.42
N LEU A 29 8.00 15.02 -15.32
CA LEU A 29 8.22 14.01 -16.35
C LEU A 29 9.23 12.97 -15.82
N GLN A 30 8.86 11.70 -15.85
CA GLN A 30 9.72 10.58 -15.44
C GLN A 30 9.37 9.35 -16.27
N ASP A 31 10.36 8.78 -16.97
CA ASP A 31 10.19 7.56 -17.79
C ASP A 31 9.00 7.62 -18.77
N GLY A 32 8.74 8.80 -19.35
CA GLY A 32 7.62 9.04 -20.27
C GLY A 32 6.25 9.18 -19.59
N ALA A 33 6.17 9.08 -18.27
CA ALA A 33 4.98 9.37 -17.48
C ALA A 33 5.00 10.82 -16.95
N LEU A 34 3.80 11.41 -16.82
CA LEU A 34 3.58 12.68 -16.14
C LEU A 34 3.10 12.36 -14.72
N ARG A 35 3.68 13.01 -13.71
CA ARG A 35 3.30 12.90 -12.30
C ARG A 35 2.98 14.27 -11.71
N HIS A 36 2.13 14.30 -10.68
CA HIS A 36 1.76 15.49 -9.92
C HIS A 36 1.34 16.65 -10.83
N ILE A 37 0.38 16.40 -11.71
CA ILE A 37 -0.11 17.43 -12.63
C ILE A 37 -0.91 18.44 -11.80
N THR A 38 -0.33 19.61 -11.55
CA THR A 38 -0.91 20.66 -10.73
C THR A 38 -1.20 21.92 -11.54
N TYR A 39 -2.22 22.67 -11.12
CA TYR A 39 -2.47 24.02 -11.62
C TYR A 39 -2.67 24.97 -10.44
N ASP A 40 -1.90 26.06 -10.37
CA ASP A 40 -1.94 27.02 -9.25
C ASP A 40 -1.66 26.34 -7.89
N GLY A 41 -0.82 25.29 -7.89
CA GLY A 41 -0.49 24.47 -6.73
C GLY A 41 -1.52 23.41 -6.35
N VAL A 42 -2.66 23.33 -7.04
CA VAL A 42 -3.68 22.30 -6.82
C VAL A 42 -3.39 21.10 -7.72
N GLU A 43 -3.10 19.95 -7.12
CA GLU A 43 -2.99 18.67 -7.85
C GLU A 43 -4.33 18.30 -8.53
N LEU A 44 -4.36 18.28 -9.85
CA LEU A 44 -5.56 17.95 -10.63
C LEU A 44 -5.62 16.44 -10.90
N ILE A 45 -4.48 15.85 -11.26
CA ILE A 45 -4.27 14.44 -11.60
C ILE A 45 -2.91 14.02 -11.02
N ARG A 46 -2.85 12.88 -10.33
CA ARG A 46 -1.62 12.33 -9.74
C ARG A 46 -0.66 11.84 -10.82
N GLY A 47 -1.17 11.23 -11.89
CA GLY A 47 -0.31 10.84 -13.00
C GLY A 47 -1.02 10.37 -14.26
N ILE A 48 -0.30 10.42 -15.38
CA ILE A 48 -0.69 9.88 -16.68
C ILE A 48 0.50 9.10 -17.22
N ALA A 49 0.31 7.82 -17.55
CA ALA A 49 1.34 6.97 -18.11
C ALA A 49 0.78 6.10 -19.23
N LEU A 50 1.56 5.88 -20.29
CA LEU A 50 1.31 4.84 -21.26
C LEU A 50 2.00 3.55 -20.78
N LEU A 51 1.23 2.51 -20.50
CA LEU A 51 1.76 1.24 -19.99
C LEU A 51 1.54 0.13 -21.01
N VAL A 52 2.53 -0.74 -21.16
CA VAL A 52 2.44 -1.98 -21.93
C VAL A 52 2.71 -3.17 -21.00
N ARG A 53 1.80 -4.13 -20.97
CA ARG A 53 1.83 -5.32 -20.11
C ARG A 53 2.00 -6.57 -20.94
N ASP A 54 2.93 -7.44 -20.56
CA ASP A 54 3.06 -8.77 -21.16
C ASP A 54 1.94 -9.73 -20.71
N GLN A 55 1.97 -10.97 -21.20
CA GLN A 55 1.01 -12.03 -20.87
C GLN A 55 0.99 -12.38 -19.37
N ASP A 56 2.07 -12.11 -18.64
CA ASP A 56 2.24 -12.38 -17.22
C ASP A 56 1.92 -11.15 -16.35
N TRP A 57 1.32 -10.11 -16.95
CA TRP A 57 1.03 -8.81 -16.33
C TRP A 57 2.27 -8.00 -15.89
N GLY A 58 3.47 -8.38 -16.34
CA GLY A 58 4.69 -7.60 -16.17
C GLY A 58 4.63 -6.28 -16.94
N THR A 59 5.06 -5.17 -16.33
CA THR A 59 5.21 -3.88 -17.04
C THR A 59 6.48 -3.90 -17.88
N LEU A 60 6.35 -3.77 -19.19
CA LEU A 60 7.49 -3.64 -20.08
C LEU A 60 8.09 -2.24 -19.97
N ALA A 61 9.36 -2.14 -19.60
CA ALA A 61 10.10 -0.88 -19.59
C ALA A 61 10.50 -0.50 -21.03
N PRO A 62 10.10 0.67 -21.53
CA PRO A 62 10.43 1.10 -22.87
C PRO A 62 11.86 1.66 -22.96
N ARG A 63 12.50 1.52 -24.12
CA ARG A 63 13.60 2.43 -24.48
C ARG A 63 13.01 3.74 -25.00
N ILE A 64 13.34 4.85 -24.36
CA ILE A 64 12.79 6.17 -24.66
C ILE A 64 13.84 7.03 -25.37
N THR A 65 13.42 7.78 -26.40
CA THR A 65 14.25 8.79 -27.07
C THR A 65 13.42 10.05 -27.29
N GLU A 66 13.93 11.20 -26.86
CA GLU A 66 13.32 12.50 -27.18
C GLU A 66 13.53 12.80 -28.67
N VAL A 67 12.43 13.00 -29.40
CA VAL A 67 12.43 13.30 -30.84
C VAL A 67 12.42 14.80 -31.08
N SER A 68 11.60 15.53 -30.33
CA SER A 68 11.51 16.99 -30.42
C SER A 68 10.94 17.61 -29.15
N ARG A 69 11.35 18.85 -28.88
CA ARG A 69 10.82 19.68 -27.79
C ARG A 69 10.71 21.13 -28.26
N ASP A 70 9.53 21.71 -28.13
CA ASP A 70 9.23 23.12 -28.37
C ASP A 70 8.63 23.73 -27.10
N THR A 71 9.15 24.89 -26.70
CA THR A 71 8.72 25.62 -25.50
C THR A 71 8.28 27.07 -25.79
N SER A 72 8.12 27.43 -27.06
CA SER A 72 7.89 28.82 -27.50
C SER A 72 6.49 29.36 -27.19
N SER A 73 5.47 28.50 -27.21
CA SER A 73 4.05 28.87 -27.03
C SER A 73 3.30 28.00 -26.02
N GLY A 74 4.05 27.24 -25.22
CA GLY A 74 3.54 26.18 -24.35
C GLY A 74 4.63 25.12 -24.19
N LEU A 75 4.25 23.86 -24.02
CA LEU A 75 5.13 22.71 -24.19
C LEU A 75 4.59 21.84 -25.33
N GLY A 76 5.44 21.51 -26.30
CA GLY A 76 5.24 20.42 -27.25
C GLY A 76 6.43 19.47 -27.17
N LEU A 77 6.22 18.25 -26.70
CA LEU A 77 7.26 17.22 -26.54
C LEU A 77 6.85 15.95 -27.26
N THR A 78 7.72 15.40 -28.10
CA THR A 78 7.52 14.11 -28.75
C THR A 78 8.59 13.13 -28.30
N LEU A 79 8.17 11.99 -27.76
CA LEU A 79 9.02 10.88 -27.35
C LEU A 79 8.76 9.66 -28.21
N ARG A 80 9.82 8.97 -28.60
CA ARG A 80 9.74 7.63 -29.20
C ARG A 80 9.99 6.59 -28.12
N MET A 81 9.10 5.61 -28.01
CA MET A 81 9.13 4.55 -27.00
C MET A 81 9.14 3.19 -27.70
N LEU A 82 10.13 2.35 -27.37
CA LEU A 82 10.24 0.99 -27.92
C LEU A 82 10.01 -0.05 -26.83
N TYR A 83 8.95 -0.84 -26.96
CA TYR A 83 8.64 -1.97 -26.09
C TYR A 83 8.99 -3.27 -26.81
N GLN A 84 9.67 -4.18 -26.12
CA GLN A 84 10.07 -5.47 -26.69
C GLN A 84 9.45 -6.61 -25.90
N SER A 85 8.86 -7.57 -26.61
CA SER A 85 8.28 -8.79 -26.04
C SER A 85 8.42 -9.93 -27.03
N HIS A 86 8.99 -11.06 -26.61
CA HIS A 86 9.06 -12.31 -27.39
C HIS A 86 9.51 -12.18 -28.87
N GLY A 87 10.41 -11.23 -29.15
CA GLY A 87 10.95 -11.02 -30.50
C GLY A 87 10.15 -10.04 -31.37
N ALA A 88 9.03 -9.51 -30.88
CA ALA A 88 8.29 -8.39 -31.48
C ALA A 88 8.65 -7.06 -30.80
N THR A 89 8.59 -5.98 -31.55
CA THR A 89 8.77 -4.60 -31.07
C THR A 89 7.51 -3.79 -31.34
N LEU A 90 6.95 -3.21 -30.28
CA LEU A 90 5.92 -2.16 -30.38
C LEU A 90 6.61 -0.80 -30.30
N GLU A 91 6.62 -0.06 -31.39
CA GLU A 91 7.10 1.32 -31.45
C GLU A 91 5.94 2.28 -31.24
N VAL A 92 6.08 3.21 -30.29
CA VAL A 92 5.07 4.22 -29.97
C VAL A 92 5.67 5.62 -30.02
N SER A 93 4.99 6.54 -30.71
CA SER A 93 5.22 7.97 -30.61
C SER A 93 4.26 8.56 -29.57
N LEU A 94 4.82 9.06 -28.46
CA LEU A 94 4.10 9.75 -27.39
C LEU A 94 4.27 11.25 -27.56
N THR A 95 3.17 11.98 -27.73
CA THR A 95 3.16 13.45 -27.83
C THR A 95 2.52 14.06 -26.59
N ILE A 96 3.20 15.01 -25.97
CA ILE A 96 2.73 15.80 -24.83
C ILE A 96 2.62 17.25 -25.30
N ALA A 97 1.41 17.80 -25.28
CA ALA A 97 1.13 19.19 -25.60
C ALA A 97 0.45 19.87 -24.41
N ALA A 98 1.00 20.99 -23.94
CA ALA A 98 0.46 21.71 -22.79
C ALA A 98 0.52 23.22 -23.01
N ASP A 99 -0.57 23.91 -22.68
CA ASP A 99 -0.69 25.36 -22.74
C ASP A 99 -1.63 25.86 -21.63
N GLU A 100 -2.07 27.13 -21.68
CA GLU A 100 -3.03 27.67 -20.71
C GLU A 100 -4.43 27.07 -20.85
N ALA A 101 -4.78 26.49 -22.00
CA ALA A 101 -6.09 25.93 -22.29
C ALA A 101 -6.22 24.46 -21.82
N GLY A 102 -5.11 23.72 -21.75
CA GLY A 102 -5.14 22.35 -21.23
C GLY A 102 -3.83 21.57 -21.40
N LEU A 103 -3.92 20.28 -21.08
CA LEU A 103 -2.86 19.29 -21.26
C LEU A 103 -3.39 18.14 -22.10
N ARG A 104 -2.71 17.81 -23.19
CA ARG A 104 -3.01 16.66 -24.06
C ARG A 104 -1.82 15.72 -24.09
N VAL A 105 -2.08 14.44 -23.89
CA VAL A 105 -1.11 13.36 -24.07
C VAL A 105 -1.69 12.38 -25.07
N SER A 106 -1.00 12.16 -26.20
CA SER A 106 -1.45 11.29 -27.29
C SER A 106 -0.40 10.23 -27.57
N ALA A 107 -0.82 9.02 -27.91
CA ALA A 107 0.05 7.93 -28.29
C ALA A 107 -0.41 7.33 -29.62
N THR A 108 0.52 7.17 -30.56
CA THR A 108 0.32 6.39 -31.80
C THR A 108 1.41 5.35 -31.91
N GLY A 109 1.04 4.08 -32.06
CA GLY A 109 2.00 2.99 -32.11
C GLY A 109 1.64 1.88 -33.08
N GLN A 110 2.65 1.11 -33.47
CA GLN A 110 2.54 -0.01 -34.39
C GLN A 110 3.59 -1.07 -34.04
N ALA A 111 3.21 -2.34 -34.18
CA ALA A 111 4.10 -3.47 -34.00
C ALA A 111 4.76 -3.89 -35.32
N ASP A 112 6.03 -4.34 -35.26
CA ASP A 112 6.77 -4.88 -36.41
C ASP A 112 6.43 -6.34 -36.75
N ALA A 113 5.91 -7.08 -35.77
CA ALA A 113 5.46 -8.46 -35.80
C ALA A 113 4.24 -8.60 -34.86
N PRO A 114 3.50 -9.74 -34.89
CA PRO A 114 2.42 -9.97 -33.93
C PRO A 114 2.89 -9.77 -32.48
N PHE A 115 2.36 -8.76 -31.81
CA PHE A 115 2.77 -8.37 -30.46
C PHE A 115 1.69 -8.74 -29.45
N GLU A 116 1.95 -9.76 -28.64
CA GLU A 116 1.03 -10.23 -27.61
C GLU A 116 1.12 -9.36 -26.35
N THR A 117 -0.04 -8.95 -25.83
CA THR A 117 -0.12 -8.06 -24.67
C THR A 117 -1.44 -8.27 -23.89
N ASN A 118 -1.39 -8.14 -22.56
CA ASN A 118 -2.60 -8.02 -21.75
C ASN A 118 -3.17 -6.59 -21.78
N ARG A 119 -2.32 -5.59 -22.08
CA ARG A 119 -2.68 -4.17 -22.08
C ARG A 119 -1.61 -3.34 -22.77
N ALA A 120 -2.01 -2.55 -23.75
CA ALA A 120 -1.22 -1.44 -24.26
C ALA A 120 -2.10 -0.18 -24.26
N GLY A 121 -1.77 0.81 -23.44
CA GLY A 121 -2.53 2.06 -23.41
C GLY A 121 -2.40 2.89 -22.14
N PHE A 122 -3.21 3.95 -22.07
CA PHE A 122 -3.11 4.93 -20.99
C PHE A 122 -3.67 4.43 -19.66
N THR A 123 -2.98 4.84 -18.61
CA THR A 123 -3.41 4.76 -17.22
C THR A 123 -3.38 6.16 -16.62
N ILE A 124 -4.46 6.55 -15.95
CA ILE A 124 -4.64 7.86 -15.32
C ILE A 124 -4.86 7.65 -13.84
N LEU A 125 -4.04 8.30 -13.01
CA LEU A 125 -4.15 8.27 -11.56
C LEU A 125 -4.81 9.56 -11.08
N HIS A 126 -6.03 9.46 -10.57
CA HIS A 126 -6.70 10.54 -9.87
C HIS A 126 -6.23 10.53 -8.40
N PRO A 127 -5.90 11.68 -7.79
CA PRO A 127 -5.33 11.69 -6.44
C PRO A 127 -6.36 11.18 -5.42
N ALA A 128 -5.94 10.41 -4.40
CA ALA A 128 -6.85 9.85 -3.38
C ALA A 128 -7.76 10.91 -2.72
N SER A 129 -7.28 12.15 -2.64
CA SER A 129 -8.05 13.30 -2.14
C SER A 129 -9.34 13.62 -2.90
N VAL A 130 -9.61 13.01 -4.07
CA VAL A 130 -10.93 13.13 -4.73
C VAL A 130 -12.01 12.26 -4.09
N ALA A 131 -11.69 11.41 -3.10
CA ALA A 131 -12.68 10.61 -2.39
C ALA A 131 -13.79 11.48 -1.81
N GLY A 132 -15.06 11.12 -2.08
CA GLY A 132 -16.23 11.91 -1.70
C GLY A 132 -16.54 13.10 -2.59
N CYS A 133 -15.71 13.41 -3.59
CA CYS A 133 -16.02 14.45 -4.57
C CYS A 133 -17.07 13.96 -5.59
N PRO A 134 -18.01 14.83 -5.99
CA PRO A 134 -18.89 14.55 -7.12
C PRO A 134 -18.08 14.28 -8.39
N VAL A 135 -18.60 13.38 -9.24
CA VAL A 135 -18.01 13.05 -10.53
C VAL A 135 -19.09 12.87 -11.58
N GLU A 136 -18.84 13.43 -12.76
CA GLU A 136 -19.62 13.17 -13.96
C GLU A 136 -18.83 12.21 -14.87
N ILE A 137 -19.40 11.05 -15.15
CA ILE A 137 -18.82 10.02 -16.02
C ILE A 137 -19.48 10.14 -17.40
N GLY A 138 -18.67 10.23 -18.45
CA GLY A 138 -19.12 10.10 -19.83
C GLY A 138 -18.94 8.67 -20.30
N HIS A 139 -19.96 8.11 -20.94
CA HIS A 139 -20.00 6.73 -21.41
C HIS A 139 -19.82 6.62 -22.93
N SER A 140 -19.35 5.46 -23.41
CA SER A 140 -19.14 5.22 -24.85
C SER A 140 -20.43 5.33 -25.68
N CYS A 141 -21.59 5.11 -25.06
CA CYS A 141 -22.91 5.32 -25.70
C CYS A 141 -23.33 6.80 -25.83
N GLY A 142 -22.49 7.75 -25.38
CA GLY A 142 -22.76 9.18 -25.42
C GLY A 142 -23.61 9.70 -24.24
N LYS A 143 -24.01 8.83 -23.31
CA LYS A 143 -24.69 9.25 -22.07
C LYS A 143 -23.70 9.76 -21.03
N THR A 144 -24.22 10.54 -20.09
CA THR A 144 -23.50 10.95 -18.89
C THR A 144 -24.20 10.44 -17.64
N GLU A 145 -23.41 10.07 -16.63
CA GLU A 145 -23.86 9.67 -15.30
C GLU A 145 -23.24 10.61 -14.26
N THR A 146 -24.01 11.04 -13.26
CA THR A 146 -23.47 11.74 -12.09
C THR A 146 -23.39 10.78 -10.92
N SER A 147 -22.23 10.73 -10.29
CA SER A 147 -21.94 9.89 -9.13
C SER A 147 -21.01 10.61 -8.16
N VAL A 148 -20.42 9.87 -7.21
CA VAL A 148 -19.47 10.38 -6.21
C VAL A 148 -18.33 9.38 -6.09
N PHE A 149 -17.09 9.84 -6.04
CA PHE A 149 -15.96 8.97 -5.73
C PHE A 149 -16.14 8.31 -4.35
N PRO A 150 -15.94 6.99 -4.22
CA PRO A 150 -16.15 6.29 -2.95
C PRO A 150 -15.35 6.90 -1.78
N ILE A 151 -16.05 7.26 -0.70
CA ILE A 151 -15.40 7.68 0.55
C ILE A 151 -14.73 6.48 1.22
N LEU A 152 -15.44 5.36 1.33
CA LEU A 152 -14.88 4.08 1.75
C LEU A 152 -14.29 3.39 0.52
N ILE A 153 -13.23 2.62 0.71
CA ILE A 153 -12.54 1.96 -0.40
C ILE A 153 -13.47 0.89 -1.00
N ASP A 154 -13.73 1.02 -2.30
CA ASP A 154 -14.52 0.05 -3.05
C ASP A 154 -13.64 -1.16 -3.40
N PRO A 155 -14.02 -2.40 -3.02
CA PRO A 155 -13.22 -3.59 -3.32
C PRO A 155 -13.18 -3.98 -4.81
N TRP A 156 -14.03 -3.37 -5.64
CA TRP A 156 -14.24 -3.70 -7.05
C TRP A 156 -13.97 -2.51 -7.98
N GLN A 157 -14.75 -2.35 -9.05
CA GLN A 157 -14.64 -1.26 -10.02
C GLN A 157 -15.68 -0.18 -9.69
N PRO A 158 -15.27 1.02 -9.21
CA PRO A 158 -16.22 2.09 -8.90
C PRO A 158 -17.02 2.55 -10.12
N PHE A 159 -16.35 2.68 -11.26
CA PHE A 159 -16.92 3.16 -12.52
C PHE A 159 -16.42 2.29 -13.68
N MET A 160 -17.30 2.04 -14.65
CA MET A 160 -17.03 1.27 -15.87
C MET A 160 -17.53 2.05 -17.09
N ASP A 161 -17.15 1.61 -18.29
CA ASP A 161 -17.51 2.27 -19.56
C ASP A 161 -17.20 3.79 -19.54
N ILE A 162 -15.93 4.14 -19.38
CA ILE A 162 -15.47 5.50 -19.20
C ILE A 162 -14.82 6.02 -20.49
N VAL A 163 -15.34 7.12 -21.02
CA VAL A 163 -14.69 7.95 -22.06
C VAL A 163 -14.40 9.38 -21.58
N SER A 164 -14.96 9.79 -20.44
CA SER A 164 -14.52 10.99 -19.73
C SER A 164 -14.88 10.94 -18.24
N LEU A 165 -14.09 11.61 -17.42
CA LEU A 165 -14.39 11.87 -16.00
C LEU A 165 -14.24 13.36 -15.73
N THR A 166 -15.25 13.96 -15.10
CA THR A 166 -15.19 15.34 -14.64
C THR A 166 -15.40 15.40 -13.13
N HIS A 167 -14.36 15.76 -12.39
CA HIS A 167 -14.39 15.85 -10.92
C HIS A 167 -14.12 17.27 -10.44
N GLU A 168 -14.59 17.58 -9.22
CA GLU A 168 -14.30 18.85 -8.56
C GLU A 168 -13.25 18.67 -7.48
N ARG A 169 -12.27 19.58 -7.40
CA ARG A 169 -11.23 19.57 -6.37
C ARG A 169 -10.70 20.97 -6.10
N ALA A 170 -10.65 21.35 -4.81
CA ALA A 170 -10.02 22.58 -4.31
C ALA A 170 -10.30 23.84 -5.18
N GLY A 171 -11.55 24.02 -5.61
CA GLY A 171 -11.98 25.17 -6.41
C GLY A 171 -11.81 25.01 -7.93
N PHE A 172 -11.48 23.83 -8.44
CA PHE A 172 -11.43 23.53 -9.88
C PHE A 172 -12.39 22.41 -10.26
N ARG A 173 -13.03 22.53 -11.42
CA ARG A 173 -13.69 21.44 -12.15
C ARG A 173 -12.71 20.94 -13.22
N VAL A 174 -12.26 19.71 -13.07
CA VAL A 174 -11.24 19.07 -13.90
C VAL A 174 -11.91 18.03 -14.78
N ARG A 175 -11.84 18.18 -16.09
CA ARG A 175 -12.35 17.20 -17.06
C ARG A 175 -11.19 16.47 -17.71
N CYS A 176 -11.18 15.15 -17.55
CA CYS A 176 -10.31 14.20 -18.23
C CYS A 176 -11.11 13.51 -19.34
N ALA A 177 -10.84 13.82 -20.60
CA ALA A 177 -11.42 13.14 -21.75
C ALA A 177 -10.45 12.09 -22.29
N LEU A 178 -10.99 10.92 -22.62
CA LEU A 178 -10.25 9.74 -23.07
C LEU A 178 -10.73 9.35 -24.46
N ALA A 179 -9.81 8.96 -25.34
CA ALA A 179 -10.13 8.50 -26.68
C ALA A 179 -9.25 7.33 -27.09
N GLY A 180 -9.75 6.53 -28.03
CA GLY A 180 -9.05 5.38 -28.60
C GLY A 180 -9.39 4.03 -27.96
N ASP A 181 -10.10 4.02 -26.83
CA ASP A 181 -10.60 2.82 -26.16
C ASP A 181 -11.70 3.20 -25.14
N THR A 182 -12.27 2.20 -24.49
CA THR A 182 -13.09 2.35 -23.29
C THR A 182 -12.24 2.07 -22.06
N PHE A 183 -12.50 2.78 -20.97
CA PHE A 183 -11.73 2.68 -19.73
C PHE A 183 -12.61 2.24 -18.56
N GLU A 184 -11.96 1.70 -17.52
CA GLU A 184 -12.60 1.33 -16.26
C GLU A 184 -11.77 1.86 -15.10
N MET A 185 -12.36 1.90 -13.91
CA MET A 185 -11.72 2.39 -12.70
C MET A 185 -11.41 1.27 -11.71
N GLU A 186 -10.26 1.36 -11.06
CA GLU A 186 -9.92 0.68 -9.82
C GLU A 186 -9.70 1.70 -8.72
N ASP A 187 -10.21 1.41 -7.51
CA ASP A 187 -9.82 2.13 -6.32
C ASP A 187 -8.47 1.58 -5.81
N GLN A 188 -7.35 2.20 -6.22
CA GLN A 188 -6.03 1.66 -5.89
C GLN A 188 -5.64 1.83 -4.42
N ARG A 189 -6.38 2.62 -3.64
CA ARG A 189 -6.23 2.68 -2.19
C ARG A 189 -6.41 1.32 -1.55
N GLN A 190 -7.15 0.41 -2.20
CA GLN A 190 -7.26 -1.00 -1.85
C GLN A 190 -5.87 -1.64 -1.61
N TRP A 191 -4.87 -1.30 -2.43
CA TRP A 191 -3.48 -1.80 -2.33
C TRP A 191 -2.52 -0.84 -1.63
N GLY A 192 -3.02 0.28 -1.11
CA GLY A 192 -2.20 1.32 -0.46
C GLY A 192 -1.73 2.43 -1.39
N ASP A 193 -2.02 2.40 -2.70
CA ASP A 193 -1.67 3.54 -3.56
C ASP A 193 -2.58 4.75 -3.25
N ALA A 194 -2.02 5.94 -3.27
CA ALA A 194 -2.75 7.18 -3.01
C ALA A 194 -3.49 7.72 -4.25
N SER A 195 -4.24 6.84 -4.92
CA SER A 195 -4.97 7.16 -6.14
C SER A 195 -6.20 6.28 -6.42
N PHE A 196 -7.10 6.80 -7.25
CA PHE A 196 -7.99 6.00 -8.09
C PHE A 196 -7.36 5.86 -9.48
N LYS A 197 -7.43 4.69 -10.10
CA LYS A 197 -6.82 4.42 -11.40
C LYS A 197 -7.88 4.21 -12.44
N THR A 198 -7.87 5.04 -13.48
CA THR A 198 -8.59 4.80 -14.72
C THR A 198 -7.65 4.14 -15.72
N TYR A 199 -8.02 3.00 -16.29
CA TYR A 199 -7.18 2.22 -17.20
C TYR A 199 -7.95 1.64 -18.38
N ASN A 200 -7.27 1.44 -19.50
CA ASN A 200 -7.76 0.62 -20.60
C ASN A 200 -7.17 -0.80 -20.53
N ARG A 201 -7.64 -1.80 -21.26
CA ARG A 201 -9.02 -1.95 -21.76
C ARG A 201 -9.86 -2.65 -20.67
N PRO A 202 -11.20 -2.72 -20.81
CA PRO A 202 -12.05 -3.41 -19.84
C PRO A 202 -11.58 -4.82 -19.51
N LEU A 203 -11.57 -5.19 -18.22
CA LEU A 203 -11.08 -6.50 -17.76
C LEU A 203 -11.93 -7.68 -18.24
N ALA A 204 -13.17 -7.41 -18.66
CA ALA A 204 -14.09 -8.41 -19.20
C ALA A 204 -13.75 -8.87 -20.64
N LEU A 205 -12.87 -8.16 -21.34
CA LEU A 205 -12.47 -8.51 -22.71
C LEU A 205 -11.37 -9.60 -22.68
N PRO A 206 -11.24 -10.42 -23.73
CA PRO A 206 -10.23 -11.47 -23.76
C PRO A 206 -8.80 -10.93 -23.62
N TRP A 207 -7.99 -11.63 -22.83
CA TRP A 207 -6.56 -11.41 -22.67
C TRP A 207 -5.80 -12.75 -22.56
N PRO A 208 -4.54 -12.83 -23.03
CA PRO A 208 -3.86 -11.79 -23.82
C PRO A 208 -4.54 -11.56 -25.18
N TYR A 209 -4.24 -10.41 -25.80
CA TYR A 209 -4.63 -10.11 -27.18
C TYR A 209 -3.40 -9.74 -28.01
N THR A 210 -3.53 -9.83 -29.33
CA THR A 210 -2.43 -9.56 -30.27
C THR A 210 -2.67 -8.24 -30.98
N LEU A 211 -1.62 -7.43 -31.10
CA LEU A 211 -1.53 -6.32 -32.04
C LEU A 211 -0.82 -6.81 -33.30
N ASP A 212 -1.55 -6.92 -34.40
CA ASP A 212 -1.00 -7.43 -35.67
C ASP A 212 -0.22 -6.33 -36.44
N PRO A 213 0.79 -6.69 -37.25
CA PRO A 213 1.45 -5.73 -38.13
C PRO A 213 0.45 -5.01 -39.04
N GLY A 214 0.51 -3.68 -39.05
CA GLY A 214 -0.46 -2.85 -39.79
C GLY A 214 -1.57 -2.28 -38.90
N GLU A 215 -1.88 -2.92 -37.77
CA GLU A 215 -2.78 -2.34 -36.77
C GLU A 215 -2.13 -1.13 -36.09
N ARG A 216 -2.96 -0.16 -35.71
CA ARG A 216 -2.51 1.05 -35.04
C ARG A 216 -3.11 1.14 -33.65
N LEU A 217 -2.24 1.24 -32.66
CA LEU A 217 -2.59 1.73 -31.34
C LEU A 217 -2.72 3.25 -31.44
N GLU A 218 -3.91 3.81 -31.23
CA GLU A 218 -4.12 5.27 -31.21
C GLU A 218 -4.97 5.63 -30.00
N GLN A 219 -4.41 6.38 -29.05
CA GLN A 219 -5.13 6.84 -27.86
C GLN A 219 -4.75 8.26 -27.48
N SER A 220 -5.63 8.95 -26.74
CA SER A 220 -5.28 10.23 -26.14
C SER A 220 -6.02 10.50 -24.83
N VAL A 221 -5.36 11.27 -23.98
CA VAL A 221 -5.88 11.87 -22.75
C VAL A 221 -5.86 13.39 -22.94
N HIS A 222 -6.99 14.04 -22.70
CA HIS A 222 -7.10 15.50 -22.75
C HIS A 222 -7.67 16.03 -21.45
N LEU A 223 -6.83 16.75 -20.71
CA LEU A 223 -7.19 17.44 -19.48
C LEU A 223 -7.53 18.90 -19.77
N THR A 224 -8.66 19.33 -19.22
CA THR A 224 -9.08 20.74 -19.17
C THR A 224 -9.57 21.05 -17.77
N TRP A 225 -9.46 22.30 -17.32
CA TRP A 225 -9.91 22.70 -16.00
C TRP A 225 -10.50 24.11 -16.03
N ALA A 226 -11.49 24.34 -15.17
CA ALA A 226 -12.10 25.65 -14.97
C ALA A 226 -12.26 25.92 -13.47
N ARG A 227 -12.20 27.20 -13.07
CA ARG A 227 -12.49 27.58 -11.68
C ARG A 227 -13.96 27.35 -11.36
N CYS A 228 -14.22 26.73 -10.22
CA CYS A 228 -15.55 26.61 -9.63
C CYS A 228 -15.79 27.73 -8.60
N PRO A 229 -16.97 28.39 -8.60
CA PRO A 229 -17.27 29.48 -7.67
C PRO A 229 -17.31 29.09 -6.19
N THR A 230 -17.55 27.80 -5.90
CA THR A 230 -17.74 27.30 -4.53
C THR A 230 -16.72 26.19 -4.25
N PRO A 231 -15.52 26.52 -3.73
CA PRO A 231 -14.57 25.52 -3.29
C PRO A 231 -15.19 24.66 -2.19
N ARG A 232 -15.29 23.35 -2.42
CA ARG A 232 -15.71 22.42 -1.37
C ARG A 232 -14.53 22.22 -0.42
N ALA A 233 -14.77 22.35 0.88
CA ALA A 233 -13.75 22.11 1.88
C ALA A 233 -13.32 20.63 1.82
N ASP A 234 -12.02 20.38 1.84
CA ASP A 234 -11.49 19.04 2.02
C ASP A 234 -12.06 18.48 3.33
N THR A 235 -12.71 17.33 3.26
CA THR A 235 -13.18 16.61 4.44
C THR A 235 -11.98 16.07 5.18
N ALA A 236 -11.50 16.82 6.17
CA ALA A 236 -10.44 16.33 7.05
C ALA A 236 -10.88 15.02 7.72
N PRO A 237 -10.01 14.01 7.85
CA PRO A 237 -10.34 12.80 8.59
C PRO A 237 -10.74 13.18 10.01
N ARG A 238 -11.88 12.64 10.46
CA ARG A 238 -12.37 12.87 11.82
C ARG A 238 -11.36 12.25 12.78
N ARG A 239 -10.81 13.06 13.69
CA ARG A 239 -9.93 12.57 14.75
C ARG A 239 -10.71 11.61 15.65
N THR A 240 -10.12 10.46 15.94
CA THR A 240 -10.56 9.65 17.06
C THR A 240 -10.05 10.31 18.34
N GLU A 241 -10.94 10.88 19.14
CA GLU A 241 -10.58 11.42 20.45
C GLU A 241 -10.08 10.28 21.35
N GLY A 242 -8.98 10.51 22.07
CA GLY A 242 -8.45 9.53 23.01
C GLY A 242 -7.71 8.33 22.40
N ALA A 243 -7.35 8.37 21.11
CA ALA A 243 -6.56 7.31 20.48
C ALA A 243 -5.27 7.04 21.26
N ARG A 244 -4.96 5.76 21.47
CA ARG A 244 -3.72 5.31 22.11
C ARG A 244 -2.74 4.81 21.05
N PHE A 245 -1.46 4.99 21.32
CA PHE A 245 -0.43 4.45 20.45
C PHE A 245 -0.39 2.92 20.59
N PRO A 246 -0.34 2.15 19.47
CA PRO A 246 -0.46 0.70 19.49
C PRO A 246 0.67 0.02 20.28
N ASP A 247 0.38 -1.17 20.80
CA ASP A 247 1.43 -2.11 21.16
C ASP A 247 2.26 -2.44 19.91
N THR A 248 3.57 -2.50 20.08
CA THR A 248 4.47 -2.92 19.00
C THR A 248 4.69 -4.42 19.06
N ALA A 249 4.46 -5.09 17.95
CA ALA A 249 4.77 -6.50 17.75
C ALA A 249 5.91 -6.68 16.73
N LEU A 250 6.66 -7.79 16.85
CA LEU A 250 7.56 -8.25 15.79
C LEU A 250 7.07 -9.60 15.27
N VAL A 251 7.11 -9.81 13.95
CA VAL A 251 6.77 -11.11 13.35
C VAL A 251 7.98 -12.04 13.34
N LEU A 252 7.75 -13.31 13.65
CA LEU A 252 8.76 -14.36 13.66
C LEU A 252 8.25 -15.57 12.87
N THR A 253 9.15 -16.21 12.12
CA THR A 253 8.97 -17.61 11.72
C THR A 253 9.32 -18.55 12.88
N ALA A 254 9.04 -19.84 12.71
CA ALA A 254 9.47 -20.85 13.67
C ALA A 254 11.00 -20.98 13.78
N GLU A 255 11.73 -20.73 12.69
CA GLU A 255 13.20 -20.70 12.69
C GLU A 255 13.72 -19.48 13.46
N ASP A 256 13.11 -18.31 13.24
CA ASP A 256 13.41 -17.10 14.01
C ASP A 256 13.16 -17.30 15.50
N ALA A 257 12.07 -18.00 15.86
CA ALA A 257 11.73 -18.27 17.25
C ALA A 257 12.77 -19.16 17.95
N LEU A 258 13.24 -20.21 17.26
CA LEU A 258 14.31 -21.06 17.79
C LEU A 258 15.61 -20.28 17.98
N ARG A 259 15.94 -19.40 17.02
CA ARG A 259 17.12 -18.53 17.13
C ARG A 259 17.00 -17.58 18.32
N LEU A 260 15.89 -16.88 18.46
CA LEU A 260 15.69 -15.94 19.57
C LEU A 260 15.66 -16.66 20.93
N ALA A 261 15.15 -17.90 21.00
CA ALA A 261 15.21 -18.69 22.23
C ALA A 261 16.66 -19.00 22.66
N GLN A 262 17.60 -19.08 21.70
CA GLN A 262 19.04 -19.31 21.95
C GLN A 262 19.81 -18.01 22.21
N SER A 263 19.31 -16.88 21.70
CA SER A 263 19.90 -15.54 21.88
C SER A 263 18.84 -14.51 22.30
N PRO A 264 18.27 -14.61 23.51
CA PRO A 264 17.17 -13.74 23.95
C PRO A 264 17.54 -12.25 23.98
N GLU A 265 18.83 -11.90 24.05
CA GLU A 265 19.33 -10.54 24.00
C GLU A 265 19.02 -9.80 22.70
N ASP A 266 18.79 -10.52 21.58
CA ASP A 266 18.54 -9.93 20.27
C ASP A 266 17.29 -9.03 20.25
N ILE A 267 16.30 -9.32 21.10
CA ILE A 267 15.06 -8.55 21.18
C ILE A 267 15.18 -7.28 22.03
N ALA A 268 16.19 -7.20 22.90
CA ALA A 268 16.30 -6.16 23.92
C ALA A 268 16.48 -4.75 23.31
N ALA A 269 17.06 -4.66 22.11
CA ALA A 269 17.28 -3.39 21.42
C ALA A 269 15.98 -2.65 21.08
N VAL A 270 14.89 -3.40 20.82
CA VAL A 270 13.58 -2.84 20.50
C VAL A 270 12.59 -2.97 21.65
N ALA A 271 12.68 -4.04 22.44
CA ALA A 271 11.78 -4.33 23.55
C ALA A 271 10.28 -4.19 23.15
N PRO A 272 9.81 -4.93 22.12
CA PRO A 272 8.41 -4.93 21.73
C PRO A 272 7.55 -5.49 22.86
N GLN A 273 6.28 -5.12 22.89
CA GLN A 273 5.32 -5.69 23.85
C GLN A 273 4.91 -7.12 23.46
N ARG A 274 4.94 -7.43 22.15
CA ARG A 274 4.29 -8.63 21.60
C ARG A 274 5.14 -9.32 20.54
N LEU A 275 4.88 -10.60 20.33
CA LEU A 275 5.44 -11.42 19.26
C LEU A 275 4.32 -12.02 18.42
N LEU A 276 4.37 -11.79 17.10
CA LEU A 276 3.47 -12.41 16.14
C LEU A 276 4.09 -13.73 15.65
N CYS A 277 3.58 -14.83 16.17
CA CYS A 277 4.06 -16.19 15.90
C CYS A 277 3.40 -16.75 14.63
N HIS A 278 4.13 -16.78 13.52
CA HIS A 278 3.61 -17.31 12.27
C HIS A 278 3.67 -18.84 12.24
N ILE A 279 2.50 -19.49 12.26
CA ILE A 279 2.36 -20.93 12.16
C ILE A 279 1.63 -21.26 10.85
N ASP A 280 2.35 -21.79 9.87
CA ASP A 280 1.84 -22.01 8.51
C ASP A 280 1.78 -23.50 8.14
N ALA A 281 0.56 -24.04 8.05
CA ALA A 281 0.34 -25.41 7.60
C ALA A 281 0.77 -25.66 6.15
N ALA A 282 0.81 -24.64 5.29
CA ALA A 282 1.30 -24.77 3.92
C ALA A 282 2.83 -24.93 3.84
N ARG A 283 3.57 -24.53 4.89
CA ARG A 283 5.02 -24.73 4.99
C ARG A 283 5.42 -26.11 5.54
N GLY A 284 4.45 -26.89 6.01
CA GLY A 284 4.69 -28.22 6.57
C GLY A 284 5.10 -28.20 8.06
N ASP A 285 5.16 -29.39 8.68
CA ASP A 285 5.57 -29.64 10.07
C ASP A 285 5.16 -28.57 11.11
N THR A 286 3.86 -28.30 11.20
CA THR A 286 3.33 -27.34 12.20
C THR A 286 3.61 -27.74 13.64
N ALA A 287 3.81 -29.02 13.92
CA ALA A 287 4.15 -29.48 15.27
C ALA A 287 5.53 -28.94 15.66
N LYS A 288 6.51 -29.05 14.75
CA LYS A 288 7.83 -28.46 14.97
C LYS A 288 7.78 -26.94 15.06
N GLN A 289 6.94 -26.29 14.25
CA GLN A 289 6.76 -24.85 14.34
C GLN A 289 6.26 -24.43 15.73
N ILE A 290 5.24 -25.12 16.26
CA ILE A 290 4.69 -24.87 17.60
C ILE A 290 5.72 -25.17 18.71
N GLU A 291 6.50 -26.25 18.59
CA GLU A 291 7.61 -26.55 19.53
C GLU A 291 8.62 -25.40 19.63
N ASN A 292 9.01 -24.82 18.50
CA ASN A 292 9.98 -23.72 18.49
C ASN A 292 9.41 -22.47 19.17
N PHE A 293 8.13 -22.16 18.97
CA PHE A 293 7.47 -21.06 19.69
C PHE A 293 7.28 -21.36 21.18
N ALA A 294 7.05 -22.62 21.57
CA ALA A 294 7.01 -23.04 22.97
C ALA A 294 8.37 -22.84 23.67
N ALA A 295 9.45 -23.21 22.98
CA ALA A 295 10.81 -22.98 23.46
C ALA A 295 11.09 -21.48 23.64
N LEU A 296 10.66 -20.65 22.69
CA LEU A 296 10.76 -19.21 22.80
C LEU A 296 9.94 -18.65 23.98
N GLN A 297 8.71 -19.10 24.16
CA GLN A 297 7.86 -18.68 25.28
C GLN A 297 8.46 -19.07 26.64
N THR A 298 9.15 -20.20 26.70
CA THR A 298 9.89 -20.60 27.90
C THR A 298 11.10 -19.69 28.17
N ALA A 299 11.81 -19.27 27.13
CA ALA A 299 12.98 -18.39 27.24
C ALA A 299 12.61 -16.93 27.57
N LEU A 300 11.44 -16.46 27.10
CA LEU A 300 10.95 -15.09 27.25
C LEU A 300 9.48 -15.03 27.73
N PRO A 301 9.17 -15.49 28.95
CA PRO A 301 7.80 -15.68 29.41
C PRO A 301 7.01 -14.39 29.64
N ASP A 302 7.69 -13.24 29.76
CA ASP A 302 7.05 -11.95 30.08
C ASP A 302 6.49 -11.22 28.85
N LEU A 303 6.72 -11.74 27.64
CA LEU A 303 6.18 -11.19 26.40
C LEU A 303 4.79 -11.74 26.10
N ILE A 304 4.03 -10.98 25.31
CA ILE A 304 2.71 -11.42 24.82
C ILE A 304 2.86 -12.16 23.49
N TYR A 305 2.26 -13.33 23.36
CA TYR A 305 2.37 -14.21 22.19
C TYR A 305 1.06 -14.25 21.39
N ASP A 306 1.09 -13.70 20.18
CA ASP A 306 -0.02 -13.74 19.24
C ASP A 306 0.22 -14.83 18.17
N ALA A 307 -0.53 -15.92 18.23
CA ALA A 307 -0.46 -16.97 17.22
C ALA A 307 -1.23 -16.58 15.95
N GLU A 308 -0.52 -16.49 14.83
CA GLU A 308 -1.10 -16.39 13.49
C GLU A 308 -1.14 -17.79 12.87
N LEU A 309 -2.32 -18.40 12.85
CA LEU A 309 -2.51 -19.79 12.44
C LEU A 309 -3.09 -19.87 11.03
N ILE A 310 -2.28 -20.33 10.09
CA ILE A 310 -2.70 -20.59 8.72
C ILE A 310 -3.06 -22.07 8.56
N CYS A 311 -4.30 -22.32 8.15
CA CYS A 311 -4.86 -23.67 8.05
C CYS A 311 -5.19 -24.03 6.60
N LEU A 312 -4.94 -25.29 6.22
CA LEU A 312 -5.26 -25.77 4.88
C LEU A 312 -6.73 -26.19 4.73
N PHE A 313 -7.31 -26.67 5.82
CA PHE A 313 -8.64 -27.30 5.89
C PHE A 313 -8.85 -28.44 4.89
N ALA A 314 -7.77 -29.17 4.55
CA ALA A 314 -7.81 -30.31 3.62
C ALA A 314 -8.66 -31.50 4.10
N ARG A 315 -9.02 -31.54 5.40
CA ARG A 315 -9.94 -32.53 5.98
C ARG A 315 -11.23 -31.84 6.42
N THR A 316 -11.45 -31.74 7.73
CA THR A 316 -12.53 -30.94 8.31
C THR A 316 -11.92 -29.84 9.15
N VAL A 317 -12.59 -28.69 9.16
CA VAL A 317 -12.21 -27.53 9.97
C VAL A 317 -11.95 -27.91 11.43
N ALA A 318 -12.86 -28.69 12.04
CA ALA A 318 -12.75 -29.09 13.45
C ALA A 318 -11.51 -29.97 13.70
N ARG A 319 -11.24 -30.95 12.81
CA ARG A 319 -10.11 -31.86 12.99
C ARG A 319 -8.77 -31.14 12.95
N GLU A 320 -8.60 -30.21 12.01
CA GLU A 320 -7.35 -29.46 11.90
C GLU A 320 -7.15 -28.55 13.10
N LEU A 321 -8.15 -27.74 13.46
CA LEU A 321 -8.04 -26.82 14.60
C LEU A 321 -7.78 -27.58 15.92
N SER A 322 -8.51 -28.65 16.19
CA SER A 322 -8.28 -29.48 17.38
C SER A 322 -6.89 -30.10 17.40
N ALA A 323 -6.36 -30.54 16.26
CA ALA A 323 -4.99 -31.05 16.18
C ALA A 323 -3.95 -29.96 16.48
N ARG A 324 -4.19 -28.71 16.07
CA ARG A 324 -3.29 -27.59 16.41
C ARG A 324 -3.33 -27.28 17.91
N LYS A 325 -4.53 -27.19 18.49
CA LYS A 325 -4.68 -26.99 19.94
C LYS A 325 -4.02 -28.11 20.75
N GLN A 326 -4.20 -29.37 20.35
CA GLN A 326 -3.54 -30.50 21.00
C GLN A 326 -2.02 -30.44 20.89
N ALA A 327 -1.48 -30.03 19.74
CA ALA A 327 -0.04 -29.84 19.57
C ALA A 327 0.50 -28.72 20.48
N MET A 328 -0.24 -27.61 20.60
CA MET A 328 0.09 -26.53 21.54
C MET A 328 0.09 -27.02 22.99
N ASP A 329 -0.96 -27.73 23.40
CA ASP A 329 -1.11 -28.28 24.76
C ASP A 329 0.00 -29.29 25.11
N ALA A 330 0.40 -30.12 24.15
CA ALA A 330 1.42 -31.15 24.35
C ALA A 330 2.80 -30.58 24.69
N VAL A 331 3.11 -29.36 24.23
CA VAL A 331 4.40 -28.70 24.43
C VAL A 331 4.30 -27.48 25.35
N GLY A 332 3.12 -27.20 25.89
CA GLY A 332 2.87 -26.08 26.78
C GLY A 332 2.95 -24.70 26.12
N PHE A 333 2.72 -24.59 24.81
CA PHE A 333 2.62 -23.29 24.14
C PHE A 333 1.23 -22.69 24.38
N ILE A 334 1.17 -21.55 25.07
CA ILE A 334 -0.08 -20.89 25.47
C ILE A 334 -0.08 -19.47 24.88
N PRO A 335 -0.53 -19.28 23.63
CA PRO A 335 -0.61 -17.94 23.06
C PRO A 335 -1.75 -17.13 23.71
N ASP A 336 -1.52 -15.83 23.91
CA ASP A 336 -2.50 -14.87 24.41
C ASP A 336 -3.62 -14.61 23.41
N SER A 337 -3.32 -14.76 22.11
CA SER A 337 -4.34 -14.68 21.06
C SER A 337 -4.07 -15.63 19.89
N VAL A 338 -5.12 -16.00 19.17
CA VAL A 338 -5.05 -16.85 17.98
C VAL A 338 -5.86 -16.22 16.86
N LEU A 339 -5.20 -15.83 15.77
CA LEU A 339 -5.83 -15.49 14.50
C LEU A 339 -5.89 -16.73 13.61
N VAL A 340 -7.06 -17.09 13.11
CA VAL A 340 -7.23 -18.22 12.19
C VAL A 340 -7.46 -17.70 10.77
N CYS A 341 -6.60 -18.09 9.83
CA CYS A 341 -6.69 -17.70 8.43
C CYS A 341 -6.62 -18.93 7.50
N PRO A 342 -7.57 -19.12 6.57
CA PRO A 342 -7.47 -20.18 5.56
C PRO A 342 -6.31 -19.87 4.61
N SER A 343 -5.45 -20.85 4.33
CA SER A 343 -4.30 -20.64 3.44
C SER A 343 -4.70 -20.20 2.03
N VAL A 344 -5.85 -20.68 1.55
CA VAL A 344 -6.38 -20.34 0.21
C VAL A 344 -6.83 -18.87 0.11
N ASP A 345 -7.20 -18.24 1.23
CA ASP A 345 -7.67 -16.85 1.27
C ASP A 345 -6.51 -15.84 1.31
N ARG A 346 -5.27 -16.32 1.38
CA ARG A 346 -4.06 -15.49 1.25
C ARG A 346 -3.76 -15.10 -0.21
N GLN A 347 -4.46 -15.70 -1.17
CA GLN A 347 -4.37 -15.40 -2.59
C GLN A 347 -5.50 -14.46 -2.98
N SER A 348 -5.19 -13.46 -3.81
CA SER A 348 -6.18 -12.54 -4.33
C SER A 348 -6.96 -13.24 -5.44
N THR A 349 -8.28 -13.12 -5.40
CA THR A 349 -9.16 -13.59 -6.48
C THR A 349 -9.59 -12.37 -7.29
N PRO A 350 -9.12 -12.21 -8.55
CA PRO A 350 -9.49 -11.08 -9.38
C PRO A 350 -11.00 -11.05 -9.69
N PRO A 351 -11.56 -9.87 -10.02
CA PRO A 351 -12.92 -9.77 -10.53
C PRO A 351 -13.16 -10.74 -11.69
N GLY A 352 -14.29 -11.46 -11.68
CA GLY A 352 -14.65 -12.43 -12.72
C GLY A 352 -13.99 -13.80 -12.61
N SER A 353 -13.05 -14.01 -11.68
CA SER A 353 -12.45 -15.33 -11.43
C SER A 353 -13.30 -16.20 -10.50
N GLU A 354 -13.23 -17.52 -10.66
CA GLU A 354 -13.82 -18.45 -9.69
C GLU A 354 -13.02 -18.42 -8.39
N TRP A 355 -13.71 -18.29 -7.26
CA TRP A 355 -13.07 -18.34 -5.96
C TRP A 355 -12.59 -19.77 -5.66
N PRO A 356 -11.35 -19.95 -5.16
CA PRO A 356 -10.88 -21.27 -4.75
C PRO A 356 -11.77 -21.81 -3.63
N HIS A 357 -11.97 -23.13 -3.62
CA HIS A 357 -12.76 -23.77 -2.58
C HIS A 357 -12.16 -23.49 -1.19
N CYS A 358 -12.96 -22.91 -0.31
CA CYS A 358 -12.65 -22.63 1.07
C CYS A 358 -13.90 -22.93 1.91
N PRO A 359 -13.80 -23.64 3.05
CA PRO A 359 -14.94 -23.78 3.96
C PRO A 359 -15.50 -22.41 4.36
N PRO A 360 -16.82 -22.28 4.60
CA PRO A 360 -17.41 -20.99 4.95
C PRO A 360 -16.73 -20.37 6.19
N LEU A 361 -16.35 -19.10 6.11
CA LEU A 361 -15.67 -18.40 7.21
C LEU A 361 -16.47 -18.45 8.53
N ALA A 362 -17.81 -18.43 8.44
CA ALA A 362 -18.68 -18.58 9.61
C ALA A 362 -18.48 -19.94 10.33
N ASP A 363 -18.37 -21.04 9.58
CA ASP A 363 -18.10 -22.36 10.15
C ASP A 363 -16.69 -22.44 10.74
N ILE A 364 -15.70 -21.82 10.07
CA ILE A 364 -14.33 -21.73 10.55
C ILE A 364 -14.26 -21.02 11.90
N HIS A 365 -14.82 -19.83 12.01
CA HIS A 365 -14.76 -19.05 13.25
C HIS A 365 -15.65 -19.62 14.36
N ALA A 366 -16.80 -20.23 14.05
CA ALA A 366 -17.61 -20.94 15.04
C ALA A 366 -16.88 -22.14 15.65
N LYS A 367 -16.13 -22.91 14.83
CA LYS A 367 -15.31 -24.02 15.32
C LYS A 367 -14.07 -23.54 16.07
N ALA A 368 -13.41 -22.49 15.58
CA ALA A 368 -12.30 -21.87 16.30
C ALA A 368 -12.72 -21.37 17.69
N ALA A 369 -13.93 -20.82 17.83
CA ALA A 369 -14.48 -20.40 19.12
C ALA A 369 -14.59 -21.54 20.14
N ARG A 370 -14.95 -22.75 19.68
CA ARG A 370 -15.05 -23.94 20.55
C ARG A 370 -13.68 -24.54 20.89
N VAL A 371 -12.74 -24.53 19.94
CA VAL A 371 -11.41 -25.13 20.12
C VAL A 371 -10.49 -24.25 20.97
N PHE A 372 -10.55 -22.94 20.76
CA PHE A 372 -9.76 -21.92 21.46
C PHE A 372 -10.63 -21.15 22.45
N GLU A 373 -11.45 -21.88 23.20
CA GLU A 373 -12.23 -21.32 24.31
C GLU A 373 -11.27 -20.73 25.35
N GLY A 374 -11.57 -19.54 25.86
CA GLY A 374 -10.70 -18.81 26.79
C GLY A 374 -9.54 -18.04 26.16
N THR A 375 -9.16 -18.29 24.91
CA THR A 375 -8.14 -17.51 24.19
C THR A 375 -8.77 -16.38 23.40
N LEU A 376 -8.09 -15.23 23.28
CA LEU A 376 -8.55 -14.13 22.42
C LEU A 376 -8.48 -14.56 20.94
N ARG A 377 -9.57 -14.40 20.18
CA ARG A 377 -9.65 -14.92 18.81
C ARG A 377 -9.68 -13.80 17.77
N GLY A 378 -8.85 -13.97 16.75
CA GLY A 378 -8.72 -13.06 15.63
C GLY A 378 -9.29 -13.61 14.33
N ALA A 379 -9.66 -12.69 13.45
CA ALA A 379 -9.96 -12.96 12.05
C ALA A 379 -9.29 -11.93 11.13
N GLY A 380 -9.60 -11.99 9.85
CA GLY A 380 -9.08 -11.09 8.84
C GLY A 380 -8.15 -11.82 7.86
N MET A 381 -7.13 -11.12 7.37
CA MET A 381 -6.25 -11.64 6.33
C MET A 381 -4.79 -11.55 6.71
N VAL A 382 -4.06 -12.65 6.53
CA VAL A 382 -2.60 -12.69 6.74
C VAL A 382 -1.82 -12.11 5.55
N SER A 383 -2.53 -11.78 4.46
CA SER A 383 -2.03 -11.01 3.32
C SER A 383 -2.18 -9.50 3.57
N PHE A 384 -3.01 -8.81 2.77
CA PHE A 384 -3.12 -7.36 2.76
C PHE A 384 -4.59 -6.93 2.83
N PHE A 385 -4.80 -5.62 2.90
CA PHE A 385 -6.14 -5.02 2.94
C PHE A 385 -7.07 -5.43 1.76
N PRO A 386 -6.60 -5.63 0.52
CA PRO A 386 -7.47 -6.04 -0.59
C PRO A 386 -8.25 -7.30 -0.30
N GLU A 387 -7.59 -8.33 0.23
CA GLU A 387 -8.24 -9.61 0.55
C GLU A 387 -9.24 -9.43 1.69
N LEU A 388 -8.92 -8.61 2.70
CA LEU A 388 -9.84 -8.34 3.82
C LEU A 388 -11.12 -7.65 3.33
N ASN A 389 -10.98 -6.62 2.48
CA ASN A 389 -12.13 -5.85 2.01
C ASN A 389 -12.99 -6.65 1.01
N ARG A 390 -12.39 -7.56 0.23
CA ARG A 390 -13.10 -8.47 -0.68
C ARG A 390 -13.78 -9.64 0.05
N LYS A 391 -13.13 -10.22 1.06
CA LYS A 391 -13.65 -11.39 1.80
C LYS A 391 -13.68 -11.10 3.31
N ARG A 392 -14.71 -10.36 3.72
CA ARG A 392 -14.88 -9.86 5.09
C ARG A 392 -15.18 -10.99 6.09
N PRO A 393 -14.55 -11.01 7.27
CA PRO A 393 -14.77 -12.05 8.26
C PRO A 393 -16.12 -11.86 9.01
N PRO A 394 -16.76 -12.95 9.46
CA PRO A 394 -17.86 -12.86 10.41
C PRO A 394 -17.35 -12.37 11.77
N LEU A 395 -18.07 -11.44 12.39
CA LEU A 395 -17.61 -10.76 13.61
C LEU A 395 -18.12 -11.40 14.91
N GLU A 396 -19.09 -12.30 14.86
CA GLU A 396 -19.80 -12.83 16.04
C GLU A 396 -18.86 -13.42 17.10
N HIS A 397 -17.86 -14.20 16.67
CA HIS A 397 -16.97 -14.95 17.56
C HIS A 397 -15.54 -14.40 17.63
N VAL A 398 -15.33 -13.20 17.10
CA VAL A 398 -14.02 -12.60 16.86
C VAL A 398 -13.83 -11.40 17.78
N SER A 399 -12.70 -11.34 18.47
CA SER A 399 -12.34 -10.22 19.35
C SER A 399 -11.59 -9.12 18.60
N PHE A 400 -10.76 -9.49 17.62
CA PHE A 400 -9.98 -8.56 16.82
C PHE A 400 -9.90 -8.94 15.35
N VAL A 401 -9.66 -7.97 14.48
CA VAL A 401 -9.43 -8.19 13.04
C VAL A 401 -8.06 -7.63 12.65
N SER A 402 -7.32 -8.37 11.83
CA SER A 402 -6.00 -7.97 11.35
C SER A 402 -5.86 -8.03 9.83
N HIS A 403 -5.00 -7.18 9.28
CA HIS A 403 -4.44 -7.32 7.94
C HIS A 403 -3.04 -6.69 7.83
N GLY A 404 -2.25 -7.13 6.85
CA GLY A 404 -0.96 -6.52 6.53
C GLY A 404 -1.08 -5.29 5.63
N LEU A 405 0.07 -4.64 5.39
CA LEU A 405 0.27 -3.57 4.41
C LEU A 405 1.59 -3.80 3.67
N CYS A 406 1.68 -3.36 2.41
CA CYS A 406 2.91 -3.39 1.63
C CYS A 406 2.87 -2.27 0.57
N PRO A 407 3.83 -1.32 0.57
CA PRO A 407 3.78 -0.14 -0.30
C PRO A 407 4.36 -0.35 -1.70
N ILE A 408 4.81 -1.56 -2.06
CA ILE A 408 5.50 -1.86 -3.32
C ILE A 408 4.68 -2.78 -4.24
N VAL A 409 3.35 -2.67 -4.21
CA VAL A 409 2.49 -3.52 -5.06
C VAL A 409 2.55 -3.10 -6.52
N HIS A 410 2.19 -1.85 -6.82
CA HIS A 410 2.10 -1.37 -8.21
C HIS A 410 3.34 -0.61 -8.67
N ALA A 411 4.00 0.12 -7.76
CA ALA A 411 5.22 0.86 -8.02
C ALA A 411 6.18 0.73 -6.83
N ALA A 412 7.48 0.68 -7.13
CA ALA A 412 8.52 0.56 -6.11
C ALA A 412 9.50 1.73 -6.13
N ASP A 413 9.27 2.80 -6.92
CA ASP A 413 10.08 4.01 -6.82
C ASP A 413 9.90 4.70 -5.46
N ASP A 414 10.90 5.49 -5.05
CA ASP A 414 10.97 6.08 -3.71
C ASP A 414 9.77 6.99 -3.39
N LEU A 415 9.29 7.71 -4.40
CA LEU A 415 8.18 8.63 -4.26
C LEU A 415 6.87 7.87 -4.09
N SER A 416 6.58 6.91 -4.97
CA SER A 416 5.37 6.08 -4.88
C SER A 416 5.25 5.38 -3.52
N VAL A 417 6.36 4.86 -2.98
CA VAL A 417 6.36 4.22 -1.66
C VAL A 417 5.97 5.20 -0.54
N MET A 418 6.51 6.42 -0.54
CA MET A 418 6.14 7.44 0.46
C MET A 418 4.70 7.93 0.29
N GLU A 419 4.21 8.03 -0.95
CA GLU A 419 2.83 8.44 -1.24
C GLU A 419 1.80 7.47 -0.65
N THR A 420 2.13 6.19 -0.49
CA THR A 420 1.20 5.20 0.10
C THR A 420 0.72 5.57 1.52
N LEU A 421 1.49 6.38 2.24
CA LEU A 421 1.12 6.90 3.56
C LEU A 421 -0.18 7.73 3.51
N GLU A 422 -0.48 8.36 2.37
CA GLU A 422 -1.70 9.14 2.17
C GLU A 422 -2.96 8.26 2.06
N ALA A 423 -2.83 6.98 1.68
CA ALA A 423 -3.96 6.04 1.58
C ALA A 423 -4.31 5.38 2.93
N VAL A 424 -3.38 5.39 3.90
CA VAL A 424 -3.55 4.71 5.20
C VAL A 424 -4.80 5.21 5.98
N PRO A 425 -5.13 6.52 6.03
CA PRO A 425 -6.37 6.98 6.64
C PRO A 425 -7.65 6.43 5.97
N ASP A 426 -7.61 6.19 4.66
CA ASP A 426 -8.75 5.64 3.91
C ASP A 426 -8.88 4.13 4.17
N ILE A 427 -7.75 3.41 4.23
CA ILE A 427 -7.69 2.00 4.61
C ILE A 427 -8.25 1.79 6.00
N THR A 428 -7.74 2.52 6.99
CA THR A 428 -8.14 2.35 8.39
C THR A 428 -9.59 2.75 8.62
N ARG A 429 -10.09 3.81 7.96
CA ARG A 429 -11.50 4.19 7.98
C ARG A 429 -12.39 3.10 7.39
N THR A 430 -11.99 2.50 6.27
CA THR A 430 -12.74 1.43 5.63
C THR A 430 -12.71 0.14 6.45
N ALA A 431 -11.55 -0.21 7.01
CA ALA A 431 -11.41 -1.32 7.95
C ALA A 431 -12.33 -1.13 9.16
N ARG A 432 -12.36 0.08 9.75
CA ARG A 432 -13.26 0.39 10.88
C ARG A 432 -14.73 0.21 10.50
N ALA A 433 -15.13 0.64 9.30
CA ALA A 433 -16.49 0.41 8.78
C ALA A 433 -16.83 -1.08 8.58
N ILE A 434 -15.83 -1.93 8.32
CA ILE A 434 -16.00 -3.38 8.18
C ILE A 434 -16.11 -4.06 9.55
N ILE A 435 -15.30 -3.66 10.53
CA ILE A 435 -15.10 -4.42 11.78
C ILE A 435 -15.89 -3.85 12.96
N GLY A 436 -16.45 -2.64 12.85
CA GLY A 436 -17.13 -1.95 13.94
C GLY A 436 -16.20 -1.72 15.14
N ASP A 437 -16.69 -2.03 16.34
CA ASP A 437 -15.97 -1.80 17.60
C ASP A 437 -14.97 -2.91 17.95
N ARG A 438 -14.76 -3.90 17.06
CA ARG A 438 -13.75 -4.94 17.30
C ARG A 438 -12.35 -4.32 17.33
N ASP A 439 -11.47 -4.93 18.11
CA ASP A 439 -10.07 -4.51 18.17
C ASP A 439 -9.45 -4.58 16.78
N TYR A 440 -8.72 -3.52 16.41
CA TYR A 440 -8.11 -3.41 15.10
C TYR A 440 -6.60 -3.58 15.20
N ARG A 441 -6.05 -4.58 14.51
CA ARG A 441 -4.61 -4.84 14.44
C ARG A 441 -4.11 -4.68 13.01
N ILE A 442 -2.86 -4.25 12.85
CA ILE A 442 -2.24 -4.13 11.53
C ILE A 442 -0.87 -4.76 11.54
N GLY A 443 -0.67 -5.69 10.61
CA GLY A 443 0.65 -6.14 10.20
C GLY A 443 0.71 -7.63 9.86
N PRO A 444 1.85 -8.09 9.30
CA PRO A 444 3.07 -7.30 9.08
C PRO A 444 2.91 -6.14 8.09
N ALA A 445 3.54 -5.00 8.40
CA ALA A 445 3.42 -3.75 7.64
C ALA A 445 4.81 -3.25 7.19
N THR A 446 5.56 -4.14 6.54
CA THR A 446 6.93 -3.93 6.07
C THR A 446 6.95 -3.30 4.67
N ILE A 447 8.08 -2.69 4.28
CA ILE A 447 8.26 -2.24 2.89
C ILE A 447 8.24 -3.46 1.96
N ALA A 448 9.12 -4.43 2.21
CA ALA A 448 9.16 -5.64 1.40
C ALA A 448 7.95 -6.53 1.66
N MET A 449 7.53 -7.25 0.62
CA MET A 449 6.36 -8.11 0.59
C MET A 449 6.66 -9.45 1.28
N ARG A 450 5.85 -9.82 2.28
CA ARG A 450 6.02 -11.11 2.98
C ARG A 450 5.67 -12.32 2.11
N GLN A 451 4.59 -12.20 1.36
CA GLN A 451 4.08 -13.19 0.41
C GLN A 451 3.38 -12.44 -0.71
N ASN A 452 3.31 -13.02 -1.90
CA ASN A 452 2.62 -12.43 -3.04
C ASN A 452 1.21 -13.03 -3.19
N PRO A 453 0.12 -12.28 -2.95
CA PRO A 453 -1.25 -12.72 -3.21
C PRO A 453 -1.63 -12.71 -4.69
N TYR A 454 -0.81 -12.10 -5.55
CA TYR A 454 -1.11 -11.87 -6.97
C TYR A 454 -0.28 -12.78 -7.89
N GLY A 455 0.52 -13.67 -7.31
CA GLY A 455 1.40 -14.57 -8.05
C GLY A 455 1.93 -15.69 -7.17
N ASN A 456 2.65 -16.63 -7.79
CA ASN A 456 3.08 -17.86 -7.10
C ASN A 456 4.21 -17.64 -6.07
N ARG A 457 4.93 -16.51 -6.17
CA ARG A 457 6.06 -16.16 -5.27
C ARG A 457 6.33 -14.65 -5.30
N THR A 458 7.09 -14.18 -4.32
CA THR A 458 7.72 -12.85 -4.35
C THR A 458 8.85 -12.82 -5.39
N ILE A 459 9.19 -11.62 -5.86
CA ILE A 459 10.22 -11.43 -6.88
C ILE A 459 11.60 -11.37 -6.22
N PRO A 460 12.56 -12.24 -6.60
CA PRO A 460 13.93 -12.18 -6.07
C PRO A 460 14.61 -10.84 -6.39
N ASN A 461 15.40 -10.32 -5.44
CA ASN A 461 16.10 -9.05 -5.59
C ASN A 461 17.59 -9.14 -5.19
N PRO A 462 18.40 -9.96 -5.88
CA PRO A 462 19.81 -10.19 -5.52
C PRO A 462 20.68 -8.93 -5.68
N ASP A 463 20.28 -8.02 -6.56
CA ASP A 463 21.01 -6.78 -6.87
C ASP A 463 20.56 -5.58 -6.03
N HIS A 464 19.59 -5.79 -5.13
CA HIS A 464 19.04 -4.75 -4.26
C HIS A 464 18.50 -3.54 -5.05
N ASP A 465 17.66 -3.81 -6.04
CA ASP A 465 16.93 -2.81 -6.83
C ASP A 465 15.59 -2.44 -6.20
N ARG A 466 14.91 -1.46 -6.82
CA ARG A 466 13.54 -1.05 -6.50
C ARG A 466 12.54 -1.92 -7.27
N ILE A 467 12.25 -3.09 -6.73
CA ILE A 467 11.42 -4.11 -7.39
C ILE A 467 10.06 -4.22 -6.69
N CYS A 468 8.96 -4.14 -7.44
CA CYS A 468 7.63 -4.40 -6.90
C CYS A 468 7.51 -5.84 -6.40
N MET A 469 6.74 -6.07 -5.34
CA MET A 469 6.42 -7.42 -4.83
C MET A 469 7.65 -8.29 -4.47
N THR A 470 8.80 -7.66 -4.17
CA THR A 470 9.98 -8.37 -3.64
C THR A 470 9.86 -8.62 -2.15
N ASP A 471 10.46 -9.70 -1.65
CA ASP A 471 10.58 -9.99 -0.22
C ASP A 471 11.83 -9.39 0.45
N ASP A 472 12.73 -8.78 -0.33
CA ASP A 472 13.90 -8.02 0.12
C ASP A 472 13.96 -6.65 -0.57
N ASP A 473 13.54 -5.60 0.14
CA ASP A 473 13.69 -4.22 -0.29
C ASP A 473 14.82 -3.55 0.51
N PRO A 474 15.89 -3.07 -0.15
CA PRO A 474 17.05 -2.51 0.54
C PRO A 474 16.74 -1.29 1.39
N ARG A 475 15.68 -0.55 1.06
CA ARG A 475 15.32 0.67 1.79
C ARG A 475 14.85 0.36 3.19
N HIS A 476 14.37 -0.86 3.44
CA HIS A 476 13.91 -1.29 4.77
C HIS A 476 14.98 -1.07 5.86
N ARG A 477 16.25 -1.31 5.52
CA ARG A 477 17.40 -1.24 6.43
C ARG A 477 18.18 0.09 6.36
N ALA A 478 17.64 1.10 5.67
CA ALA A 478 18.28 2.39 5.43
C ALA A 478 17.52 3.55 6.09
N ALA A 479 18.00 4.79 5.93
CA ALA A 479 17.30 5.98 6.45
C ALA A 479 15.87 6.10 5.90
N PHE A 480 15.65 5.73 4.63
CA PHE A 480 14.33 5.66 4.01
C PHE A 480 13.37 4.77 4.81
N GLY A 481 13.79 3.56 5.19
CA GLY A 481 12.98 2.63 5.96
C GLY A 481 12.60 3.17 7.34
N ALA A 482 13.50 3.87 8.01
CA ALA A 482 13.21 4.53 9.27
C ALA A 482 12.20 5.68 9.11
N ALA A 483 12.38 6.54 8.10
CA ALA A 483 11.45 7.62 7.79
C ALA A 483 10.06 7.10 7.42
N TYR A 484 9.98 6.10 6.54
CA TYR A 484 8.73 5.45 6.16
C TYR A 484 8.04 4.83 7.38
N THR A 485 8.78 4.14 8.25
CA THR A 485 8.22 3.52 9.47
C THR A 485 7.60 4.57 10.40
N LEU A 486 8.27 5.70 10.63
CA LEU A 486 7.69 6.79 11.41
C LEU A 486 6.52 7.48 10.68
N GLY A 487 6.60 7.62 9.36
CA GLY A 487 5.49 8.09 8.53
C GLY A 487 4.25 7.20 8.68
N LEU A 488 4.43 5.88 8.61
CA LEU A 488 3.35 4.90 8.77
C LEU A 488 2.78 4.93 10.18
N ALA A 489 3.63 4.98 11.22
CA ALA A 489 3.19 5.17 12.60
C ALA A 489 2.32 6.44 12.74
N THR A 490 2.77 7.54 12.12
CA THR A 490 2.03 8.82 12.12
C THR A 490 0.68 8.68 11.43
N ALA A 491 0.62 8.00 10.28
CA ALA A 491 -0.63 7.80 9.54
C ALA A 491 -1.61 6.87 10.27
N LEU A 492 -1.10 5.90 11.05
CA LEU A 492 -1.90 4.97 11.84
C LEU A 492 -2.36 5.53 13.19
N ALA A 493 -1.65 6.50 13.75
CA ALA A 493 -1.83 6.94 15.14
C ALA A 493 -3.25 7.45 15.48
N GLN A 494 -4.05 7.86 14.49
CA GLN A 494 -5.44 8.31 14.70
C GLN A 494 -6.50 7.21 14.48
N ALA A 495 -6.09 6.02 14.05
CA ALA A 495 -7.00 4.93 13.68
C ALA A 495 -7.40 4.00 14.85
N ASP A 496 -6.89 4.25 16.05
CA ASP A 496 -7.09 3.41 17.24
C ASP A 496 -6.76 1.93 16.95
N VAL A 497 -5.59 1.72 16.36
CA VAL A 497 -4.99 0.41 16.15
C VAL A 497 -4.44 -0.06 17.50
N SER A 498 -4.80 -1.26 17.94
CA SER A 498 -4.36 -1.80 19.23
C SER A 498 -3.00 -2.47 19.15
N VAL A 499 -2.67 -3.09 18.00
CA VAL A 499 -1.37 -3.75 17.76
C VAL A 499 -0.87 -3.41 16.37
N TRP A 500 0.39 -2.99 16.28
CA TRP A 500 1.09 -2.72 15.03
C TRP A 500 2.36 -3.58 14.92
N THR A 501 2.51 -4.30 13.80
CA THR A 501 3.67 -5.13 13.50
C THR A 501 4.51 -4.51 12.37
N PRO A 502 5.43 -3.56 12.66
CA PRO A 502 6.20 -2.83 11.63
C PRO A 502 7.27 -3.67 10.93
N ALA A 503 7.78 -4.70 11.59
CA ALA A 503 8.95 -5.44 11.13
C ALA A 503 8.89 -6.92 11.55
N ALA A 504 9.67 -7.75 10.85
CA ALA A 504 10.14 -9.01 11.40
C ALA A 504 11.26 -8.76 12.41
N LEU A 505 11.61 -9.77 13.20
CA LEU A 505 12.81 -9.69 14.04
C LEU A 505 14.08 -9.81 13.18
N TYR A 506 14.16 -10.86 12.36
CA TYR A 506 15.31 -11.17 11.53
C TYR A 506 15.01 -11.11 10.03
N GLY A 507 16.07 -11.26 9.22
CA GLY A 507 15.99 -11.35 7.77
C GLY A 507 15.81 -10.00 7.07
N PRO A 508 15.47 -10.00 5.77
CA PRO A 508 15.38 -8.79 4.95
C PRO A 508 14.37 -7.74 5.43
N ARG A 509 13.32 -8.20 6.12
CA ARG A 509 12.27 -7.39 6.75
C ARG A 509 12.51 -7.15 8.24
N GLY A 510 13.72 -7.45 8.69
CA GLY A 510 14.12 -7.51 10.09
C GLY A 510 14.65 -6.19 10.64
N LEU A 511 15.03 -6.23 11.91
CA LEU A 511 15.61 -5.10 12.63
C LEU A 511 17.10 -4.94 12.29
N SER A 512 17.39 -4.26 11.17
CA SER A 512 18.75 -3.90 10.78
C SER A 512 18.84 -2.44 10.32
N GLY A 513 19.88 -1.73 10.76
CA GLY A 513 20.09 -0.32 10.42
C GLY A 513 19.17 0.64 11.18
N PRO A 514 18.91 1.85 10.63
CA PRO A 514 18.20 2.93 11.33
C PRO A 514 16.77 2.58 11.76
N ILE A 515 16.14 1.60 11.12
CA ILE A 515 14.76 1.19 11.44
C ILE A 515 14.64 0.62 12.86
N ALA A 516 15.67 -0.06 13.36
CA ALA A 516 15.65 -0.63 14.71
C ALA A 516 15.53 0.47 15.77
N THR A 517 16.24 1.59 15.60
CA THR A 517 16.21 2.71 16.54
C THR A 517 14.86 3.42 16.55
N VAL A 518 14.22 3.61 15.39
CA VAL A 518 12.91 4.27 15.33
C VAL A 518 11.81 3.39 15.92
N ILE A 519 11.83 2.07 15.64
CA ILE A 519 10.86 1.13 16.23
C ILE A 519 11.05 1.05 17.74
N ALA A 520 12.30 0.99 18.23
CA ALA A 520 12.58 1.00 19.67
C ALA A 520 12.04 2.27 20.37
N ALA A 521 12.15 3.43 19.71
CA ALA A 521 11.65 4.69 20.26
C ALA A 521 10.12 4.73 20.27
N LEU A 522 9.46 4.20 19.23
CA LEU A 522 8.00 4.11 19.14
C LEU A 522 7.41 3.06 20.08
N ALA A 523 8.07 1.92 20.27
CA ALA A 523 7.61 0.86 21.18
C ALA A 523 7.48 1.34 22.63
N LYS A 524 8.31 2.30 23.06
CA LYS A 524 8.20 2.94 24.39
C LYS A 524 6.94 3.79 24.57
N CYS A 525 6.29 4.16 23.47
CA CYS A 525 5.07 4.94 23.46
C CYS A 525 3.79 4.10 23.54
N ALA A 526 3.88 2.76 23.51
CA ALA A 526 2.71 1.87 23.59
C ALA A 526 1.77 2.24 24.73
N GLY A 527 0.47 2.32 24.44
CA GLY A 527 -0.60 2.68 25.38
C GLY A 527 -0.69 4.17 25.75
N GLN A 528 0.31 4.99 25.40
CA GLN A 528 0.28 6.43 25.65
C GLN A 528 -0.70 7.14 24.70
N THR A 529 -1.21 8.30 25.13
CA THR A 529 -2.20 9.06 24.37
C THR A 529 -1.55 9.72 23.15
N VAL A 530 -2.20 9.62 21.99
CA VAL A 530 -1.81 10.34 20.77
C VAL A 530 -2.42 11.74 20.82
N HIS A 531 -1.58 12.77 20.93
CA HIS A 531 -2.02 14.17 20.97
C HIS A 531 -2.12 14.80 19.58
N ARG A 532 -1.19 14.42 18.69
CA ARG A 532 -1.12 14.95 17.33
C ARG A 532 -0.50 13.92 16.40
N ALA A 533 -1.06 13.77 15.21
CA ALA A 533 -0.44 13.05 14.12
C ALA A 533 -0.76 13.77 12.81
N ARG A 534 0.26 14.13 12.04
CA ARG A 534 0.10 14.87 10.79
C ARG A 534 1.25 14.59 9.83
N ILE A 535 0.92 14.34 8.57
CA ILE A 535 1.86 14.35 7.46
C ILE A 535 1.48 15.54 6.56
N THR A 536 2.44 16.42 6.28
CA THR A 536 2.20 17.61 5.44
C THR A 536 3.51 18.07 4.83
N GLY A 537 3.51 18.42 3.54
CA GLY A 537 4.70 18.95 2.85
C GLY A 537 5.94 18.06 3.00
N GLY A 538 5.78 16.74 2.98
CA GLY A 538 6.87 15.78 3.15
C GLY A 538 7.44 15.67 4.57
N LEU A 539 6.75 16.17 5.60
CA LEU A 539 7.13 16.04 7.00
C LEU A 539 6.07 15.27 7.78
N ALA A 540 6.47 14.17 8.43
CA ALA A 540 5.66 13.50 9.45
C ALA A 540 5.92 14.13 10.82
N THR A 541 4.86 14.42 11.59
CA THR A 541 4.95 14.87 12.98
C THR A 541 3.95 14.09 13.83
N LEU A 542 4.44 13.44 14.88
CA LEU A 542 3.69 12.60 15.80
C LEU A 542 4.01 13.00 17.24
N ASP A 543 3.00 13.44 17.99
CA ASP A 543 3.09 13.79 19.42
C ASP A 543 2.35 12.72 20.22
N VAL A 544 3.08 11.95 21.02
CA VAL A 544 2.54 10.83 21.82
C VAL A 544 3.09 10.90 23.24
N GLY A 545 2.18 10.96 24.21
CA GLY A 545 2.51 11.29 25.60
C GLY A 545 3.36 12.55 25.67
N THR A 546 4.55 12.45 26.24
CA THR A 546 5.50 13.57 26.37
C THR A 546 6.52 13.65 25.24
N THR A 547 6.41 12.85 24.18
CA THR A 547 7.43 12.77 23.12
C THR A 547 6.87 13.25 21.79
N ARG A 548 7.62 14.14 21.13
CA ARG A 548 7.41 14.53 19.74
C ARG A 548 8.39 13.80 18.85
N PHE A 549 7.89 13.21 17.78
CA PHE A 549 8.65 12.60 16.71
C PHE A 549 8.47 13.41 15.43
N GLN A 550 9.55 13.55 14.65
CA GLN A 550 9.52 14.15 13.34
C GLN A 550 10.36 13.34 12.36
N ALA A 551 9.85 13.09 11.16
CA ALA A 551 10.59 12.49 10.05
C ALA A 551 10.43 13.33 8.79
N ASN A 552 11.56 13.60 8.14
CA ASN A 552 11.58 14.04 6.75
C ASN A 552 11.25 12.84 5.86
N LEU A 553 10.25 12.96 4.99
CA LEU A 553 9.81 11.91 4.07
C LEU A 553 10.32 12.16 2.64
N THR A 554 11.30 13.05 2.46
CA THR A 554 11.77 13.50 1.14
C THR A 554 13.27 13.26 0.96
N ALA A 555 13.70 13.23 -0.31
CA ALA A 555 15.10 13.11 -0.70
C ALA A 555 15.93 14.40 -0.52
N THR A 556 15.30 15.49 -0.07
CA THR A 556 15.94 16.80 0.14
C THR A 556 15.85 17.21 1.60
N GLU A 557 16.65 18.18 2.05
CA GLU A 557 16.49 18.73 3.40
C GLU A 557 15.08 19.33 3.59
N ASN A 558 14.46 19.04 4.73
CA ASN A 558 13.14 19.57 5.07
C ASN A 558 13.06 19.87 6.56
N SER A 559 12.69 21.11 6.91
CA SER A 559 12.49 21.54 8.30
C SER A 559 13.69 21.28 9.23
N GLY A 560 14.92 21.43 8.69
CA GLY A 560 16.17 21.20 9.41
C GLY A 560 16.51 19.72 9.64
N LEU A 561 15.83 18.80 8.95
CA LEU A 561 16.17 17.38 8.90
C LEU A 561 16.79 17.06 7.54
N ALA A 562 17.92 16.36 7.56
CA ALA A 562 18.54 15.79 6.36
C ALA A 562 17.57 14.83 5.63
N PRO A 563 17.84 14.46 4.37
CA PRO A 563 17.00 13.51 3.62
C PRO A 563 16.71 12.24 4.42
N TYR A 564 15.43 11.89 4.54
CA TYR A 564 14.93 10.75 5.32
C TYR A 564 15.37 10.68 6.79
N ALA A 565 15.90 11.77 7.35
CA ALA A 565 16.28 11.81 8.75
C ALA A 565 15.05 11.97 9.65
N TRP A 566 15.17 11.45 10.87
CA TRP A 566 14.17 11.60 11.90
C TRP A 566 14.81 12.05 13.21
N ARG A 567 13.98 12.61 14.10
CA ARG A 567 14.36 12.97 15.46
C ARG A 567 13.19 12.77 16.42
N ASN A 568 13.51 12.66 17.71
CA ASN A 568 12.53 12.85 18.76
C ASN A 568 13.00 13.90 19.77
N SER A 569 12.05 14.51 20.49
CA SER A 569 12.30 15.46 21.56
C SER A 569 11.20 15.34 22.62
N GLN A 570 11.50 15.72 23.86
CA GLN A 570 10.46 15.88 24.87
C GLN A 570 9.61 17.11 24.54
N LEU A 571 8.31 16.99 24.75
CA LEU A 571 7.37 18.09 24.78
C LEU A 571 7.45 18.71 26.17
N ASP A 572 7.42 20.04 26.23
CA ASP A 572 7.20 20.72 27.51
C ASP A 572 5.89 20.20 28.10
N ALA A 573 5.89 19.90 29.41
CA ALA A 573 4.69 19.44 30.10
C ALA A 573 3.55 20.41 29.76
N PRO A 574 2.34 19.92 29.41
CA PRO A 574 1.21 20.82 29.29
C PRO A 574 1.11 21.57 30.61
N ALA A 575 1.16 22.90 30.56
CA ALA A 575 0.88 23.72 31.73
C ALA A 575 -0.42 23.17 32.31
N GLU A 576 -0.38 22.71 33.56
CA GLU A 576 -1.58 22.39 34.31
C GLU A 576 -2.51 23.58 34.10
N THR A 577 -3.57 23.35 33.36
CA THR A 577 -4.60 24.37 33.20
C THR A 577 -5.19 24.47 34.58
N ASP A 578 -4.83 25.55 35.28
CA ASP A 578 -5.36 25.92 36.58
C ASP A 578 -6.87 25.68 36.55
N VAL A 579 -7.28 24.62 37.24
CA VAL A 579 -8.67 24.43 37.63
C VAL A 579 -8.92 25.44 38.74
N TYR A 580 -9.12 26.70 38.35
CA TYR A 580 -9.65 27.74 39.22
C TYR A 580 -10.78 28.49 38.52
N SER A 581 -11.98 28.22 39.05
CA SER A 581 -13.00 29.21 39.39
C SER A 581 -13.87 29.81 38.29
N LEU A 582 -15.05 29.18 38.15
CA LEU A 582 -16.44 29.69 38.06
C LEU A 582 -17.26 29.15 36.89
#